data_AF-A0A3C1PKM9-F1
#
_entry.id   AF-A0A3C1PKM9-F1
#
_cell.length_a   1.000
_cell.length_b   1.000
_cell.length_c   1.000
_cell.angle_alpha   90.00
_cell.angle_beta   90.00
_cell.angle_gamma   90.00
#
_symmetry.space_group_name_H-M   'P 1'
#
loop_
_entity.id
_entity.type
_entity.pdbx_description
1 polymer ?
#
loop_
_entity_poly.entity_id
_entity_poly.type
_entity_poly.pdbx_seq_one_letter_code
_entity_poly.pdbx_strand_id
1 'polypeptide(L)' 'MALDKNMIAKRIAKELHDGYYVNLGIGIPTLVANYVPEGVEVIL' A
#
# COMPACT_ATOMS: atom_id res chain seq x y z
N MET A 1 21.86 -2.34 -4.73
CA MET A 1 21.19 -1.08 -4.36
C MET A 1 20.00 -1.46 -3.48
N ALA A 2 19.84 -0.88 -2.29
CA ALA A 2 18.68 -1.17 -1.45
C ALA A 2 17.42 -0.56 -2.08
N LEU A 3 16.28 -1.24 -1.94
CA LEU A 3 14.98 -0.70 -2.36
C LEU A 3 14.68 0.58 -1.57
N ASP A 4 14.29 1.64 -2.27
CA ASP A 4 13.80 2.83 -1.59
C ASP A 4 12.41 2.58 -0.96
N LYS A 5 12.02 3.43 -0.01
CA LYS A 5 10.76 3.29 0.74
C LYS A 5 9.52 3.31 -0.16
N ASN A 6 9.56 4.07 -1.26
CA ASN A 6 8.44 4.18 -2.21
C ASN A 6 8.33 2.92 -3.07
N MET A 7 9.44 2.32 -3.47
CA MET A 7 9.46 1.04 -4.18
C MET A 7 8.87 -0.09 -3.31
N ILE A 8 9.21 -0.11 -2.01
CA ILE A 8 8.63 -1.07 -1.05
C ILE A 8 7.12 -0.86 -0.95
N ALA A 9 6.68 0.38 -0.69
CA ALA A 9 5.25 0.70 -0.58
C ALA A 9 4.47 0.34 -1.86
N LYS A 10 5.01 0.67 -3.04
CA LYS A 10 4.41 0.35 -4.34
C LYS A 10 4.35 -1.15 -4.62
N ARG A 11 5.31 -1.95 -4.11
CA ARG A 11 5.26 -3.41 -4.23
C ARG A 11 4.16 -4.00 -3.37
N ILE A 12 3.99 -3.50 -2.14
CA ILE A 12 2.98 -3.96 -1.18
C ILE A 12 1.58 -3.57 -1.65
N ALA A 13 1.39 -2.37 -2.22
CA ALA A 13 0.09 -1.92 -2.70
C ALA A 13 -0.54 -2.84 -3.76
N LYS A 14 0.28 -3.62 -4.48
CA LYS A 14 -0.18 -4.63 -5.45
C LYS A 14 -0.76 -5.90 -4.81
N GLU A 15 -0.55 -6.10 -3.51
CA GLU A 15 -1.10 -7.22 -2.73
C GLU A 15 -2.46 -6.86 -2.11
N LEU A 16 -2.89 -5.60 -2.23
CA LEU A 16 -4.21 -5.16 -1.80
C LEU A 16 -5.25 -5.52 -2.86
N HIS A 17 -6.39 -6.01 -2.40
CA HIS A 17 -7.53 -6.33 -3.24
C HIS A 17 -8.73 -5.49 -2.84
N ASP A 18 -9.63 -5.31 -3.80
CA ASP A 18 -10.83 -4.51 -3.62
C ASP A 18 -11.69 -5.02 -2.46
N GLY A 19 -12.19 -4.09 -1.63
CA GLY A 19 -12.98 -4.36 -0.44
C GLY A 19 -12.20 -4.81 0.79
N TYR A 20 -10.86 -4.81 0.76
CA TYR A 20 -10.07 -5.18 1.94
C TYR A 20 -10.21 -4.16 3.08
N TYR A 21 -10.28 -4.67 4.31
CA TYR A 21 -10.11 -3.91 5.54
C TYR A 21 -8.69 -4.12 6.04
N VAL A 22 -7.89 -3.05 6.09
CA VAL A 22 -6.46 -3.14 6.35
C VAL A 22 -6.05 -2.19 7.45
N ASN A 23 -5.18 -2.65 8.35
CA ASN A 23 -4.51 -1.77 9.30
C ASN A 23 -3.14 -1.40 8.74
N LEU A 24 -2.88 -0.11 8.54
CA LEU A 24 -1.59 0.41 8.11
C LEU A 24 -0.87 1.09 9.28
N GLY A 25 0.25 0.50 9.71
CA GLY A 25 1.15 1.12 10.69
C GLY A 25 1.84 2.39 10.15
N ILE A 26 2.42 3.19 11.07
CA ILE A 26 3.09 4.44 10.72
C ILE A 26 4.37 4.20 9.90
N GLY A 27 4.61 5.05 8.90
CA GLY A 27 5.84 5.05 8.10
C GLY A 27 5.64 4.46 6.71
N ILE A 28 6.39 3.43 6.35
CA ILE A 28 6.23 2.75 5.05
C ILE A 28 4.80 2.22 4.83
N PRO A 29 4.12 1.60 5.82
CA PRO A 29 2.78 1.08 5.56
C PRO A 29 1.77 2.19 5.22
N THR A 30 1.82 3.36 5.87
CA THR A 30 0.99 4.51 5.47
C THR A 30 1.28 5.02 4.04
N LEU A 31 2.49 4.83 3.50
CA LEU A 31 2.77 5.16 2.10
C LEU A 31 2.07 4.22 1.11
N VAL A 32 1.71 3.00 1.53
CA VAL A 32 1.03 2.00 0.68
C VAL A 32 -0.30 2.55 0.17
N ALA A 33 -1.03 3.29 1.01
CA ALA A 33 -2.31 3.92 0.64
C ALA A 33 -2.21 4.84 -0.59
N ASN A 34 -1.05 5.48 -0.80
CA ASN A 34 -0.83 6.37 -1.95
C ASN A 34 -0.58 5.63 -3.28
N TYR A 35 -0.38 4.32 -3.23
CA TYR A 35 -0.06 3.49 -4.40
C TYR A 35 -1.11 2.42 -4.70
N VAL A 36 -2.26 2.48 -4.02
CA VAL A 36 -3.40 1.61 -4.31
C VAL A 36 -3.82 1.82 -5.78
N PRO A 37 -3.92 0.75 -6.59
CA PRO A 37 -4.34 0.86 -7.99
C PRO A 37 -5.74 1.47 -8.13
N GLU A 38 -5.99 2.14 -9.25
CA GLU A 38 -7.34 2.58 -9.59
C GLU A 38 -8.31 1.39 -9.63
N GLY A 39 -9.53 1.58 -9.10
CA GLY A 39 -10.55 0.54 -9.02
C GLY A 39 -10.36 -0.45 -7.87
N VAL A 40 -9.38 -0.25 -6.98
CA VAL A 40 -9.25 -0.98 -5.71
C VAL A 40 -9.60 -0.02 -4.57
N GLU A 41 -10.71 -0.28 -3.90
CA GLU A 41 -11.08 0.42 -2.67
C GLU A 41 -10.67 -0.42 -1.47
N VAL A 42 -10.00 0.21 -0.49
CA VAL A 42 -9.66 -0.40 0.79
C VAL A 42 -10.09 0.50 1.93
N ILE A 43 -10.42 -0.10 3.06
CA ILE A 43 -10.89 0.59 4.26
C ILE A 43 -9.84 0.44 5.35
N LEU A 44 -9.53 1.53 6.04
CA LEU A 44 -8.52 1.60 7.11
C LEU A 44 -9.11 1.29 8.49
#